data_AF-A0A5Y2LXJ5-F1
#
_entry.id   AF-A0A5Y2LXJ5-F1
#
_cell.length_a   1.000
_cell.length_b   1.000
_cell.length_c   1.000
_cell.angle_alpha   90.00
_cell.angle_beta   90.00
_cell.angle_gamma   90.00
#
_symmetry.space_group_name_H-M   'P 1'
#
loop_
_entity.id
_entity.type
_entity.pdbx_description
1 polymer ?
#
loop_
_entity_poly.entity_id
_entity_poly.type
_entity_poly.pdbx_seq_one_letter_code
_entity_poly.pdbx_strand_id
1 'polypeptide(L)'
;KIHLYHCDHRGLPLALIDVKGRIAWRAEFDEWGNMLREDNPDNLQQLIRLPGQQYDEESGLHYNRHRYYDPGQGRYITQDPTGLAGGLNPYVYALNPVSWTDPLGLEQFLFSNADEAGLFAIKMCNADSIENNLEYGGLICKKDENYFYTGPLKGNLAGVNPYKAACPDDSKRVGVYHTHGYFSDTEGNKVLKGNDAYDSLHFSPQDKSSADFFAKGEKEYSSYLGTPESTYLKYNPKTQKVSEMK
;
A
#
# COMPACT_ATOMS: atom_id res chain seq x y z
N LYS A 1 28.48 13.38 19.59
CA LYS A 1 29.09 12.07 19.23
C LYS A 1 28.31 11.52 18.05
N ILE A 2 28.98 10.84 17.11
CA ILE A 2 28.31 10.23 15.95
C ILE A 2 28.06 8.76 16.28
N HIS A 3 26.83 8.29 16.06
CA HIS A 3 26.46 6.89 16.10
C HIS A 3 25.73 6.53 14.81
N LEU A 4 25.97 5.32 14.31
CA LEU A 4 25.31 4.76 13.14
C LEU A 4 24.19 3.83 13.59
N TYR A 5 23.01 4.01 13.01
CA TYR A 5 21.88 3.12 13.24
C TYR A 5 22.05 1.83 12.43
N HIS A 6 21.91 0.71 13.11
CA HIS A 6 21.72 -0.58 12.48
C HIS A 6 20.27 -1.02 12.71
N CYS A 7 19.51 -1.15 11.62
CA CYS A 7 18.09 -1.48 11.66
C CYS A 7 17.83 -2.87 11.06
N ASP A 8 16.71 -3.46 11.44
CA ASP A 8 16.17 -4.64 10.75
C ASP A 8 15.49 -4.28 9.41
N HIS A 9 14.94 -5.29 8.74
CA HIS A 9 14.26 -5.12 7.45
C HIS A 9 12.98 -4.27 7.51
N ARG A 10 12.38 -4.09 8.70
CA ARG A 10 11.22 -3.21 8.93
C ARG A 10 11.64 -1.76 9.16
N GLY A 11 12.95 -1.50 9.27
CA GLY A 11 13.50 -0.19 9.63
C GLY A 11 13.56 0.06 11.13
N LEU A 12 13.32 -0.95 11.98
CA LEU A 12 13.39 -0.82 13.44
C LEU A 12 14.86 -0.79 13.90
N PRO A 13 15.30 0.24 14.67
CA PRO A 13 16.66 0.29 15.22
C PRO A 13 16.95 -0.88 16.16
N LEU A 14 17.93 -1.71 15.83
CA LEU A 14 18.41 -2.80 16.68
C LEU A 14 19.69 -2.44 17.44
N ALA A 15 20.55 -1.60 16.87
CA ALA A 15 21.79 -1.18 17.51
C ALA A 15 22.27 0.20 17.08
N LEU A 16 23.06 0.85 17.94
CA LEU A 16 23.84 2.04 17.65
C LEU A 16 25.32 1.70 17.73
N ILE A 17 26.04 1.96 16.64
CA ILE A 17 27.47 1.68 16.52
C ILE A 17 28.23 3.00 16.57
N ASP A 18 29.21 3.11 17.47
CA ASP A 18 30.08 4.28 17.53
C ASP A 18 31.11 4.31 16.40
N VAL A 19 31.82 5.43 16.24
CA VAL A 19 32.85 5.60 15.21
C VAL A 19 34.05 4.65 15.32
N LYS A 20 34.16 3.91 16.44
CA LYS A 20 35.20 2.90 16.68
C LYS A 20 34.68 1.48 16.43
N GLY A 21 33.44 1.33 15.96
CA GLY A 21 32.81 0.03 15.71
C GLY A 21 32.27 -0.68 16.96
N ARG A 22 32.19 0.01 18.11
CA ARG A 22 31.62 -0.58 19.33
C ARG A 22 30.11 -0.40 19.35
N ILE A 23 29.39 -1.40 19.86
CA ILE A 23 27.96 -1.30 20.13
C ILE A 23 27.78 -0.42 21.36
N ALA A 24 27.25 0.79 21.17
CA ALA A 24 27.01 1.76 22.24
C ALA A 24 25.59 1.60 22.83
N TRP A 25 24.67 1.01 22.06
CA TRP A 25 23.31 0.67 22.46
C TRP A 25 22.80 -0.48 21.59
N ARG A 26 22.01 -1.39 22.15
CA ARG A 26 21.31 -2.46 21.42
C ARG A 26 20.01 -2.82 22.11
N ALA A 27 18.99 -3.19 21.33
CA ALA A 27 17.76 -3.77 21.86
C ALA A 27 17.22 -4.90 20.99
N GLU A 28 16.40 -5.75 21.60
CA GLU A 28 15.63 -6.81 20.96
C GLU A 28 14.14 -6.45 21.04
N PHE A 29 13.43 -6.69 19.95
CA PHE A 29 12.02 -6.36 19.83
C PHE A 29 11.22 -7.52 19.25
N ASP A 30 9.93 -7.57 19.55
CA ASP A 30 8.99 -8.46 18.86
C ASP A 30 8.52 -7.89 17.50
N GLU A 31 7.57 -8.60 16.87
CA GLU A 31 7.00 -8.25 15.57
C GLU A 31 6.24 -6.91 15.59
N TRP A 32 5.72 -6.51 16.75
CA TRP A 32 4.93 -5.30 16.96
C TRP A 32 5.75 -4.12 17.50
N GLY A 33 7.05 -4.33 17.74
CA GLY A 33 7.96 -3.29 18.22
C GLY A 33 7.97 -3.13 19.74
N ASN A 34 7.45 -4.10 20.51
CA ASN A 34 7.67 -4.14 21.95
C ASN A 34 9.15 -4.44 22.23
N MET A 35 9.79 -3.63 23.07
CA MET A 35 11.16 -3.88 23.47
C MET A 35 11.20 -4.99 24.52
N LEU A 36 11.83 -6.11 24.18
CA LEU A 36 11.95 -7.29 25.04
C LEU A 36 13.19 -7.20 25.93
N ARG A 37 14.27 -6.63 25.40
CA ARG A 37 15.55 -6.50 26.09
C ARG A 37 16.32 -5.29 25.58
N GLU A 38 17.05 -4.63 26.47
CA GLU A 38 17.94 -3.52 26.17
C GLU A 38 19.33 -3.74 26.78
N ASP A 39 20.36 -3.33 26.05
CA ASP A 39 21.75 -3.28 26.46
C ASP A 39 22.29 -1.87 26.14
N ASN A 40 22.40 -1.03 27.18
CA ASN A 40 22.68 0.40 27.06
C ASN A 40 23.82 0.85 28.01
N PRO A 41 25.07 0.41 27.77
CA PRO A 41 26.20 0.68 28.66
C PRO A 41 26.57 2.17 28.73
N ASP A 42 26.29 2.93 27.68
CA ASP A 42 26.62 4.35 27.57
C ASP A 42 25.46 5.28 28.00
N ASN A 43 24.36 4.71 28.53
CA ASN A 43 23.15 5.41 28.96
C ASN A 43 22.62 6.40 27.91
N LEU A 44 22.55 5.94 26.67
CA LEU A 44 22.09 6.72 25.52
C LEU A 44 20.57 6.78 25.48
N GLN A 45 20.04 7.95 25.13
CA GLN A 45 18.62 8.11 24.86
C GLN A 45 18.32 7.67 23.41
N GLN A 46 17.62 6.54 23.26
CA GLN A 46 17.18 6.01 21.97
C GLN A 46 15.65 5.86 21.93
N LEU A 47 14.98 6.87 21.38
CA LEU A 47 13.51 6.94 21.36
C LEU A 47 12.90 6.43 20.05
N ILE A 48 13.68 6.21 18.99
CA ILE A 48 13.13 5.79 17.70
C ILE A 48 12.63 4.34 17.80
N ARG A 49 11.47 4.07 17.18
CA ARG A 49 10.81 2.75 17.13
C ARG A 49 10.56 2.36 15.66
N LEU A 50 9.44 1.69 15.36
CA LEU A 50 9.06 1.38 13.98
C LEU A 50 8.95 2.69 13.15
N PRO A 51 9.00 2.65 11.81
CA PRO A 51 9.00 3.85 10.99
C PRO A 51 7.88 4.84 11.37
N GLY A 52 8.25 6.11 11.58
CA GLY A 52 7.33 7.17 12.01
C GLY A 52 7.15 7.30 13.53
N GLN A 53 7.58 6.30 14.31
CA GLN A 53 7.28 6.20 15.73
C GLN A 53 8.43 6.67 16.64
N GLN A 54 8.05 7.34 17.73
CA GLN A 54 8.93 7.69 18.84
C GLN A 54 8.33 7.19 20.16
N TYR A 55 9.14 6.55 20.99
CA TYR A 55 8.75 6.14 22.32
C TYR A 55 8.53 7.35 23.23
N ASP A 56 7.38 7.32 23.89
CA ASP A 56 6.99 8.26 24.93
C ASP A 56 7.06 7.54 26.28
N GLU A 57 8.00 7.96 27.11
CA GLU A 57 8.25 7.35 28.42
C GLU A 57 7.10 7.58 29.42
N GLU A 58 6.39 8.71 29.32
CA GLU A 58 5.32 9.03 30.26
C GLU A 58 4.12 8.10 30.09
N SER A 59 3.79 7.75 28.84
CA SER A 59 2.66 6.87 28.53
C SER A 59 3.06 5.40 28.32
N GLY A 60 4.33 5.12 28.03
CA GLY A 60 4.80 3.81 27.57
C GLY A 60 4.36 3.47 26.14
N LEU A 61 3.72 4.40 25.44
CA LEU A 61 3.22 4.23 24.08
C LEU A 61 4.21 4.78 23.05
N HIS A 62 3.93 4.50 21.78
CA HIS A 62 4.70 5.03 20.67
C HIS A 62 3.91 6.16 20.00
N TYR A 63 4.38 7.39 20.14
CA TYR A 63 3.85 8.51 19.39
C TYR A 63 4.17 8.34 17.91
N ASN A 64 3.14 8.29 17.07
CA ASN A 64 3.23 8.17 15.62
C ASN A 64 2.47 9.31 14.95
N ARG A 65 2.94 10.54 15.17
CA ARG A 65 2.38 11.79 14.62
C ARG A 65 0.90 11.99 14.97
N HIS A 66 -0.01 11.42 14.17
CA HIS A 66 -1.44 11.63 14.33
C HIS A 66 -2.06 10.72 15.39
N ARG A 67 -1.39 9.64 15.76
CA ARG A 67 -1.91 8.64 16.70
C ARG A 67 -0.84 8.13 17.65
N TYR A 68 -1.30 7.60 18.78
CA TYR A 68 -0.48 6.79 19.68
C TYR A 68 -0.69 5.31 19.40
N TYR A 69 0.41 4.60 19.20
CA TYR A 69 0.45 3.16 18.95
C TYR A 69 0.81 2.43 20.25
N ASP A 70 0.01 1.42 20.58
CA ASP A 70 0.26 0.47 21.66
C ASP A 70 0.91 -0.79 21.06
N PRO A 71 2.23 -0.98 21.24
CA PRO A 71 2.91 -2.16 20.73
C PRO A 71 2.44 -3.45 21.42
N GLY A 72 1.97 -3.38 22.68
CA GLY A 72 1.49 -4.55 23.43
C GLY A 72 0.19 -5.11 22.87
N GLN A 73 -0.61 -4.26 22.23
CA GLN A 73 -1.84 -4.64 21.53
C GLN A 73 -1.67 -4.75 20.00
N GLY A 74 -0.53 -4.30 19.47
CA GLY A 74 -0.30 -4.22 18.02
C GLY A 74 -1.23 -3.26 17.29
N ARG A 75 -1.66 -2.15 17.93
CA ARG A 75 -2.69 -1.26 17.35
C ARG A 75 -2.65 0.18 17.86
N TYR A 76 -3.37 1.09 17.19
CA TYR A 76 -3.55 2.45 17.69
C TYR A 76 -4.60 2.52 18.80
N ILE A 77 -4.39 3.41 19.77
CA ILE A 77 -5.33 3.62 20.89
C ILE A 77 -6.39 4.69 20.61
N THR A 78 -6.28 5.37 19.46
CA THR A 78 -7.22 6.39 18.99
C THR A 78 -7.69 6.03 17.59
N GLN A 79 -8.91 6.43 17.25
CA GLN A 79 -9.47 6.19 15.91
C GLN A 79 -8.64 6.94 14.85
N ASP A 80 -8.53 6.36 13.66
CA ASP A 80 -7.96 7.02 12.50
C ASP A 80 -8.68 8.35 12.26
N PRO A 81 -8.00 9.50 12.31
CA PRO A 81 -8.64 10.79 12.12
C PRO A 81 -9.13 10.98 10.67
N THR A 82 -8.71 10.13 9.72
CA THR A 82 -9.28 10.09 8.36
C THR A 82 -10.59 9.30 8.29
N GLY A 83 -11.03 8.69 9.39
CA GLY A 83 -12.28 7.94 9.49
C GLY A 83 -12.21 6.63 8.71
N LEU A 84 -13.31 6.28 8.01
CA LEU A 84 -13.39 5.07 7.18
C LEU A 84 -12.41 5.07 5.99
N ALA A 85 -11.79 6.20 5.71
CA ALA A 85 -10.73 6.29 4.72
C ALA A 85 -9.54 5.43 5.19
N GLY A 86 -9.18 5.49 6.47
CA GLY A 86 -8.15 4.67 7.14
C GLY A 86 -8.53 3.19 7.37
N GLY A 87 -9.44 2.65 6.56
CA GLY A 87 -9.91 1.27 6.64
C GLY A 87 -11.13 1.07 7.54
N LEU A 88 -11.69 -0.15 7.49
CA LEU A 88 -12.87 -0.55 8.26
C LEU A 88 -12.61 -0.66 9.77
N ASN A 89 -11.35 -0.87 10.15
CA ASN A 89 -10.92 -0.95 11.55
C ASN A 89 -10.16 0.33 11.91
N PRO A 90 -10.79 1.30 12.58
CA PRO A 90 -10.19 2.62 12.78
C PRO A 90 -8.99 2.60 13.74
N TYR A 91 -8.68 1.47 14.36
CA TYR A 91 -7.56 1.31 15.30
C TYR A 91 -6.40 0.51 14.71
N VAL A 92 -6.50 0.05 13.46
CA VAL A 92 -5.52 -0.88 12.90
C VAL A 92 -4.15 -0.22 12.72
N TYR A 93 -3.12 -0.89 13.21
CA TYR A 93 -1.76 -0.71 12.70
C TYR A 93 -1.47 -1.86 11.73
N ALA A 94 -0.76 -1.58 10.64
CA ALA A 94 -0.34 -2.50 9.58
C ALA A 94 -0.58 -3.99 9.92
N LEU A 95 -1.58 -4.63 9.27
CA LEU A 95 -2.01 -6.01 9.58
C LEU A 95 -0.87 -7.05 9.53
N ASN A 96 0.18 -6.75 8.77
CA ASN A 96 1.44 -7.47 8.80
C ASN A 96 2.59 -6.44 8.94
N PRO A 97 3.06 -6.17 10.17
CA PRO A 97 4.09 -5.15 10.44
C PRO A 97 5.50 -5.55 9.96
N VAL A 98 5.66 -6.79 9.49
CA VAL A 98 6.89 -7.31 8.88
C VAL A 98 7.00 -6.82 7.42
N SER A 99 5.86 -6.74 6.72
CA SER A 99 5.81 -6.35 5.30
C SER A 99 5.30 -4.92 5.08
N TRP A 100 4.54 -4.37 6.04
CA TRP A 100 3.86 -3.08 5.91
C TRP A 100 4.15 -2.18 7.10
N THR A 101 4.12 -0.87 6.89
CA THR A 101 4.32 0.13 7.94
C THR A 101 3.34 1.28 7.74
N ASP A 102 2.99 1.98 8.82
CA ASP A 102 2.24 3.23 8.78
C ASP A 102 3.10 4.37 9.36
N PRO A 103 3.97 5.01 8.56
CA PRO A 103 4.88 6.06 9.03
C PRO A 103 4.20 7.38 9.42
N LEU A 104 2.91 7.53 9.11
CA LEU A 104 2.15 8.74 9.38
C LEU A 104 1.19 8.56 10.55
N GLY A 105 0.90 7.33 10.96
CA GLY A 105 -0.21 7.06 11.85
C GLY A 105 -1.54 7.38 11.18
N LEU A 106 -1.65 7.17 9.87
CA LEU A 106 -2.88 7.30 9.07
C LEU A 106 -2.85 6.16 8.05
N GLU A 107 -3.83 5.25 8.09
CA GLU A 107 -3.86 4.18 7.09
C GLU A 107 -4.46 4.69 5.76
N GLN A 108 -3.90 5.77 5.19
CA GLN A 108 -4.15 6.15 3.80
C GLN A 108 -2.95 6.86 3.18
N PHE A 109 -2.47 6.30 2.08
CA PHE A 109 -1.66 7.06 1.13
C PHE A 109 -2.60 8.03 0.41
N LEU A 110 -2.56 9.30 0.82
CA LEU A 110 -3.21 10.39 0.10
C LEU A 110 -2.28 10.89 -1.00
N PHE A 111 -2.83 11.08 -2.18
CA PHE A 111 -2.13 11.52 -3.37
C PHE A 111 -2.66 12.86 -3.84
N SER A 112 -1.81 13.61 -4.55
CA SER A 112 -2.19 14.93 -5.06
C SER A 112 -3.02 14.84 -6.35
N ASN A 113 -3.06 13.67 -6.98
CA ASN A 113 -3.85 13.41 -8.19
C ASN A 113 -4.21 11.92 -8.34
N ALA A 114 -5.20 11.63 -9.18
CA ALA A 114 -5.69 10.28 -9.43
C ALA A 114 -4.65 9.34 -10.07
N ASP A 115 -3.71 9.88 -10.86
CA ASP A 115 -2.71 9.06 -11.55
C ASP A 115 -1.67 8.50 -10.59
N GLU A 116 -1.22 9.30 -9.62
CA GLU A 116 -0.35 8.83 -8.54
C GLU A 116 -1.04 7.74 -7.72
N ALA A 117 -2.31 7.94 -7.35
CA ALA A 117 -3.09 6.94 -6.62
C ALA A 117 -3.25 5.64 -7.43
N GLY A 118 -3.60 5.76 -8.71
CA GLY A 118 -3.76 4.64 -9.63
C GLY A 118 -2.48 3.84 -9.83
N LEU A 119 -1.36 4.55 -10.08
CA LEU A 119 -0.04 3.93 -10.27
C LEU A 119 0.43 3.22 -9.00
N PHE A 120 0.23 3.83 -7.84
CA PHE A 120 0.57 3.21 -6.56
C PHE A 120 -0.27 1.95 -6.33
N ALA A 121 -1.59 2.04 -6.54
CA ALA A 121 -2.51 0.91 -6.34
C ALA A 121 -2.14 -0.31 -7.20
N ILE A 122 -1.87 -0.13 -8.50
CA ILE A 122 -1.45 -1.24 -9.38
C ILE A 122 -0.08 -1.78 -8.98
N LYS A 123 0.91 -0.93 -8.64
CA LYS A 123 2.24 -1.38 -8.20
C LYS A 123 2.17 -2.23 -6.92
N MET A 124 1.26 -1.90 -6.01
CA MET A 124 1.10 -2.59 -4.73
C MET A 124 0.57 -4.01 -4.87
N CYS A 125 -0.33 -4.28 -5.82
CA CYS A 125 -0.92 -5.62 -5.99
C CYS A 125 -0.36 -6.40 -7.20
N ASN A 126 0.48 -5.80 -8.05
CA ASN A 126 0.95 -6.47 -9.28
C ASN A 126 1.77 -7.74 -8.99
N ALA A 127 2.61 -7.73 -7.95
CA ALA A 127 3.40 -8.90 -7.58
C ALA A 127 2.50 -10.09 -7.20
N ASP A 128 1.51 -9.85 -6.34
CA ASP A 128 0.51 -10.85 -5.93
C ASP A 128 -0.31 -11.35 -7.12
N SER A 129 -0.67 -10.45 -8.03
CA SER A 129 -1.38 -10.75 -9.29
C SER A 129 -0.62 -11.78 -10.12
N ILE A 130 0.67 -11.52 -10.35
CA ILE A 130 1.57 -12.35 -11.14
C ILE A 130 1.85 -13.70 -10.46
N GLU A 131 2.15 -13.68 -9.17
CA GLU A 131 2.49 -14.88 -8.41
C GLU A 131 1.32 -15.87 -8.42
N ASN A 132 0.13 -15.38 -8.06
CA ASN A 132 -1.08 -16.17 -7.94
C ASN A 132 -1.75 -16.48 -9.28
N ASN A 133 -1.32 -15.82 -10.36
CA ASN A 133 -1.96 -15.88 -11.67
C ASN A 133 -3.45 -15.51 -11.61
N LEU A 134 -3.79 -14.37 -11.00
CA LEU A 134 -5.17 -13.90 -10.86
C LEU A 134 -5.22 -12.39 -11.01
N GLU A 135 -6.35 -11.86 -11.48
CA GLU A 135 -6.55 -10.41 -11.50
C GLU A 135 -6.90 -9.86 -10.11
N TYR A 136 -6.44 -8.65 -9.84
CA TYR A 136 -6.81 -7.86 -8.67
C TYR A 136 -7.24 -6.47 -9.11
N GLY A 137 -8.14 -5.81 -8.38
CA GLY A 137 -8.56 -4.47 -8.76
C GLY A 137 -9.43 -3.74 -7.75
N GLY A 138 -9.58 -2.45 -7.92
CA GLY A 138 -10.30 -1.57 -7.02
C GLY A 138 -10.60 -0.20 -7.63
N LEU A 139 -11.05 0.73 -6.80
CA LEU A 139 -11.45 2.06 -7.22
C LEU A 139 -10.42 3.11 -6.80
N ILE A 140 -10.36 4.19 -7.57
CA ILE A 140 -9.71 5.43 -7.17
C ILE A 140 -10.79 6.40 -6.71
N CYS A 141 -10.59 6.98 -5.54
CA CYS A 141 -11.54 7.85 -4.85
C CYS A 141 -10.91 9.22 -4.61
N LYS A 142 -11.74 10.25 -4.59
CA LYS A 142 -11.38 11.63 -4.30
C LYS A 142 -12.25 12.18 -3.19
N LYS A 143 -11.60 12.79 -2.20
CA LYS A 143 -12.27 13.55 -1.13
C LYS A 143 -11.54 14.88 -0.99
N ASP A 144 -12.29 15.97 -1.11
CA ASP A 144 -11.75 17.32 -1.21
C ASP A 144 -10.67 17.41 -2.31
N GLU A 145 -9.44 17.78 -1.96
CA GLU A 145 -8.30 17.87 -2.88
C GLU A 145 -7.40 16.63 -2.86
N ASN A 146 -7.76 15.60 -2.08
CA ASN A 146 -6.96 14.40 -1.92
C ASN A 146 -7.53 13.21 -2.70
N TYR A 147 -6.63 12.37 -3.19
CA TYR A 147 -6.93 11.15 -3.92
C TYR A 147 -6.43 9.94 -3.15
N PHE A 148 -7.14 8.83 -3.21
CA PHE A 148 -6.77 7.56 -2.58
C PHE A 148 -7.36 6.39 -3.36
N TYR A 149 -7.05 5.16 -2.96
CA TYR A 149 -7.54 3.95 -3.60
C TYR A 149 -8.19 3.01 -2.58
N THR A 150 -9.18 2.23 -3.01
CA THR A 150 -9.72 1.14 -2.19
C THR A 150 -8.76 -0.03 -2.20
N GLY A 151 -8.75 -0.89 -1.17
CA GLY A 151 -7.99 -2.14 -1.20
C GLY A 151 -8.36 -3.04 -2.39
N PRO A 152 -7.41 -3.85 -2.90
CA PRO A 152 -7.64 -4.68 -4.08
C PRO A 152 -8.61 -5.83 -3.76
N LEU A 153 -9.66 -5.94 -4.56
CA LEU A 153 -10.51 -7.12 -4.61
C LEU A 153 -9.83 -8.19 -5.44
N LYS A 154 -9.93 -9.43 -4.96
CA LYS A 154 -9.45 -10.61 -5.67
C LYS A 154 -10.44 -11.02 -6.76
N GLY A 155 -9.96 -11.12 -7.98
CA GLY A 155 -10.66 -11.66 -9.14
C GLY A 155 -10.31 -13.13 -9.42
N ASN A 156 -10.37 -13.48 -10.69
CA ASN A 156 -9.96 -14.80 -11.20
C ASN A 156 -9.03 -14.63 -12.42
N LEU A 157 -8.80 -15.71 -13.16
CA LEU A 157 -7.93 -15.73 -14.35
C LEU A 157 -8.39 -14.78 -15.47
N ALA A 158 -9.69 -14.56 -15.59
CA ALA A 158 -10.30 -13.88 -16.72
C ALA A 158 -10.88 -12.49 -16.38
N GLY A 159 -10.76 -12.06 -15.13
CA GLY A 159 -11.37 -10.81 -14.71
C GLY A 159 -11.45 -10.57 -13.22
N VAL A 160 -11.43 -9.30 -12.86
CA VAL A 160 -11.93 -8.78 -11.59
C VAL A 160 -13.10 -7.82 -11.81
N ASN A 161 -13.99 -7.68 -10.83
CA ASN A 161 -14.99 -6.62 -10.82
C ASN A 161 -14.64 -5.59 -9.72
N PRO A 162 -13.91 -4.51 -10.05
CA PRO A 162 -13.51 -3.49 -9.09
C PRO A 162 -14.69 -2.74 -8.44
N TYR A 163 -15.85 -2.70 -9.11
CA TYR A 163 -17.03 -1.96 -8.67
C TYR A 163 -17.79 -2.62 -7.53
N LYS A 164 -17.35 -3.81 -7.08
CA LYS A 164 -17.79 -4.37 -5.80
C LYS A 164 -17.16 -3.63 -4.60
N ALA A 165 -16.07 -2.89 -4.81
CA ALA A 165 -15.53 -1.99 -3.81
C ALA A 165 -16.38 -0.71 -3.77
N ALA A 166 -16.34 0.00 -2.65
CA ALA A 166 -17.04 1.26 -2.47
C ALA A 166 -16.05 2.32 -2.00
N CYS A 167 -16.07 3.48 -2.67
CA CYS A 167 -15.52 4.68 -2.08
C CYS A 167 -16.39 5.08 -0.87
N PRO A 168 -15.81 5.62 0.21
CA PRO A 168 -16.57 6.17 1.33
C PRO A 168 -17.66 7.17 0.90
N ASP A 169 -18.77 7.23 1.64
CA ASP A 169 -19.97 8.02 1.30
C ASP A 169 -19.71 9.52 1.08
N ASP A 170 -18.65 10.06 1.71
CA ASP A 170 -18.23 11.45 1.60
C ASP A 170 -17.17 11.70 0.51
N SER A 171 -16.91 10.71 -0.33
CA SER A 171 -15.93 10.76 -1.41
C SER A 171 -16.54 10.37 -2.75
N LYS A 172 -15.83 10.65 -3.84
CA LYS A 172 -16.26 10.37 -5.21
C LYS A 172 -15.32 9.40 -5.87
N ARG A 173 -15.86 8.42 -6.60
CA ARG A 173 -15.07 7.58 -7.49
C ARG A 173 -14.60 8.42 -8.69
N VAL A 174 -13.30 8.46 -8.90
CA VAL A 174 -12.63 9.20 -9.99
C VAL A 174 -11.73 8.31 -10.85
N GLY A 175 -11.80 7.00 -10.66
CA GLY A 175 -11.08 6.06 -11.49
C GLY A 175 -11.24 4.62 -11.02
N VAL A 176 -10.58 3.73 -11.74
CA VAL A 176 -10.55 2.29 -11.48
C VAL A 176 -9.15 1.77 -11.76
N TYR A 177 -8.73 0.75 -11.04
CA TYR A 177 -7.47 0.08 -11.31
C TYR A 177 -7.66 -1.43 -11.30
N HIS A 178 -6.83 -2.13 -12.07
CA HIS A 178 -6.70 -3.58 -11.99
C HIS A 178 -5.31 -4.04 -12.43
N THR A 179 -5.01 -5.31 -12.23
CA THR A 179 -3.79 -5.97 -12.66
C THR A 179 -4.13 -7.27 -13.34
N HIS A 180 -3.30 -7.68 -14.29
CA HIS A 180 -3.38 -8.98 -14.93
C HIS A 180 -2.47 -10.00 -14.24
N GLY A 181 -2.87 -11.27 -14.32
CA GLY A 181 -2.07 -12.39 -13.84
C GLY A 181 -0.83 -12.64 -14.70
N TYR A 182 -0.20 -13.81 -14.52
CA TYR A 182 0.84 -14.25 -15.44
C TYR A 182 0.23 -14.68 -16.78
N PHE A 183 1.04 -14.78 -17.82
CA PHE A 183 0.60 -15.33 -19.10
C PHE A 183 0.04 -16.74 -18.89
N SER A 184 -1.19 -16.99 -19.34
CA SER A 184 -1.83 -18.29 -19.13
C SER A 184 -2.74 -18.72 -20.26
N ASP A 185 -2.89 -20.04 -20.41
CA ASP A 185 -3.93 -20.62 -21.26
C ASP A 185 -5.31 -20.53 -20.60
N THR A 186 -6.36 -20.98 -21.29
CA THR A 186 -7.73 -20.94 -20.78
C THR A 186 -7.97 -21.84 -19.56
N GLU A 187 -7.07 -22.77 -19.26
CA GLU A 187 -7.12 -23.65 -18.09
C GLU A 187 -6.33 -23.07 -16.90
N GLY A 188 -5.62 -21.95 -17.11
CA GLY A 188 -4.81 -21.27 -16.10
C GLY A 188 -3.38 -21.80 -15.99
N ASN A 189 -2.94 -22.66 -16.91
CA ASN A 189 -1.55 -23.10 -16.95
C ASN A 189 -0.67 -21.93 -17.41
N LYS A 190 0.46 -21.71 -16.73
CA LYS A 190 1.41 -20.66 -17.10
C LYS A 190 2.05 -20.98 -18.44
N VAL A 191 2.03 -20.03 -19.37
CA VAL A 191 2.59 -20.17 -20.72
C VAL A 191 3.57 -19.04 -21.05
N LEU A 192 4.22 -19.13 -22.21
CA LEU A 192 5.01 -18.02 -22.74
C LEU A 192 4.08 -16.95 -23.33
N LYS A 193 4.53 -15.69 -23.33
CA LYS A 193 3.82 -14.52 -23.87
C LYS A 193 3.13 -14.76 -25.23
N GLY A 194 3.76 -15.49 -26.14
CA GLY A 194 3.22 -15.75 -27.48
C GLY A 194 1.98 -16.67 -27.50
N ASN A 195 1.69 -17.35 -26.39
CA ASN A 195 0.59 -18.31 -26.24
C ASN A 195 -0.46 -17.83 -25.22
N ASP A 196 -0.37 -16.59 -24.76
CA ASP A 196 -1.27 -16.05 -23.74
C ASP A 196 -2.71 -15.94 -24.28
N ALA A 197 -3.66 -16.51 -23.56
CA ALA A 197 -5.06 -16.55 -23.97
C ALA A 197 -5.83 -15.26 -23.62
N TYR A 198 -5.30 -14.44 -22.72
CA TYR A 198 -6.03 -13.31 -22.11
C TYR A 198 -5.54 -11.92 -22.55
N ASP A 199 -4.54 -11.84 -23.43
CA ASP A 199 -3.90 -10.56 -23.83
C ASP A 199 -3.45 -9.72 -22.61
N SER A 200 -2.74 -10.37 -21.69
CA SER A 200 -2.41 -9.87 -20.36
C SER A 200 -1.60 -8.56 -20.35
N LEU A 201 -1.11 -8.09 -21.50
CA LEU A 201 -0.32 -6.87 -21.64
C LEU A 201 -1.14 -5.63 -21.99
N HIS A 202 -2.42 -5.78 -22.32
CA HIS A 202 -3.22 -4.67 -22.80
C HIS A 202 -4.59 -4.65 -22.14
N PHE A 203 -5.19 -3.47 -22.06
CA PHE A 203 -6.61 -3.36 -21.72
C PHE A 203 -7.47 -4.11 -22.74
N SER A 204 -8.27 -5.05 -22.25
CA SER A 204 -9.27 -5.74 -23.06
C SER A 204 -10.36 -4.77 -23.54
N PRO A 205 -11.14 -5.12 -24.57
CA PRO A 205 -12.32 -4.35 -24.96
C PRO A 205 -13.32 -4.15 -23.81
N GLN A 206 -13.45 -5.16 -22.94
CA GLN A 206 -14.31 -5.15 -21.78
C GLN A 206 -13.84 -4.11 -20.76
N ASP A 207 -12.54 -4.02 -20.49
CA ASP A 207 -11.98 -3.03 -19.56
C ASP A 207 -12.24 -1.60 -20.04
N LYS A 208 -12.02 -1.36 -21.33
CA LYS A 208 -12.27 -0.05 -21.96
C LYS A 208 -13.74 0.31 -21.91
N SER A 209 -14.63 -0.59 -22.33
CA SER A 209 -16.08 -0.35 -22.34
C SER A 209 -16.64 -0.10 -20.94
N SER A 210 -16.12 -0.81 -19.94
CA SER A 210 -16.47 -0.60 -18.54
C SER A 210 -16.01 0.78 -18.05
N ALA A 211 -14.74 1.15 -18.29
CA ALA A 211 -14.22 2.46 -17.95
C ALA A 211 -14.99 3.60 -18.64
N ASP A 212 -15.34 3.43 -19.92
CA ASP A 212 -16.15 4.37 -20.69
C ASP A 212 -17.55 4.55 -20.13
N PHE A 213 -18.18 3.45 -19.69
CA PHE A 213 -19.50 3.49 -19.08
C PHE A 213 -19.50 4.32 -17.79
N PHE A 214 -18.54 4.07 -16.90
CA PHE A 214 -18.46 4.73 -15.59
C PHE A 214 -17.86 6.13 -15.63
N ALA A 215 -17.13 6.50 -16.69
CA ALA A 215 -16.64 7.86 -16.90
C ALA A 215 -17.72 8.85 -17.37
N LYS A 216 -18.92 8.38 -17.75
CA LYS A 216 -20.00 9.25 -18.24
C LYS A 216 -20.44 10.24 -17.16
N GLY A 217 -20.35 11.53 -17.47
CA GLY A 217 -20.69 12.61 -16.54
C GLY A 217 -19.56 13.01 -15.59
N GLU A 218 -18.45 12.28 -15.58
CA GLU A 218 -17.32 12.56 -14.70
C GLU A 218 -16.34 13.58 -15.32
N LYS A 219 -15.88 14.51 -14.48
CA LYS A 219 -14.87 15.51 -14.89
C LYS A 219 -13.49 14.89 -15.04
N GLU A 220 -13.16 13.93 -14.19
CA GLU A 220 -11.91 13.19 -14.17
C GLU A 220 -12.24 11.70 -13.96
N TYR A 221 -11.81 10.86 -14.91
CA TYR A 221 -11.91 9.42 -14.80
C TYR A 221 -10.80 8.78 -15.62
N SER A 222 -10.13 7.78 -15.07
CA SER A 222 -9.11 7.00 -15.77
C SER A 222 -9.10 5.56 -15.26
N SER A 223 -8.68 4.64 -16.12
CA SER A 223 -8.48 3.24 -15.78
C SER A 223 -6.99 2.93 -15.79
N TYR A 224 -6.52 2.20 -14.78
CA TYR A 224 -5.11 1.86 -14.59
C TYR A 224 -4.93 0.35 -14.66
N LEU A 225 -3.86 -0.11 -15.32
CA LEU A 225 -3.55 -1.52 -15.53
C LEU A 225 -2.10 -1.83 -15.19
N GLY A 226 -1.86 -2.80 -14.31
CA GLY A 226 -0.56 -3.45 -14.14
C GLY A 226 -0.48 -4.77 -14.93
N THR A 227 0.62 -5.00 -15.64
CA THR A 227 0.80 -6.18 -16.50
C THR A 227 1.84 -7.15 -15.92
N PRO A 228 1.89 -8.41 -16.40
CA PRO A 228 2.91 -9.39 -15.98
C PRO A 228 4.36 -8.99 -16.30
N GLU A 229 4.59 -8.03 -17.21
CA GLU A 229 5.92 -7.49 -17.51
C GLU A 229 6.28 -6.29 -16.61
N SER A 230 5.47 -6.02 -15.57
CA SER A 230 5.60 -4.83 -14.72
C SER A 230 5.53 -3.52 -15.53
N THR A 231 4.79 -3.55 -16.65
CA THR A 231 4.41 -2.35 -17.38
C THR A 231 3.13 -1.81 -16.77
N TYR A 232 3.04 -0.48 -16.63
CA TYR A 232 1.91 0.19 -16.02
C TYR A 232 1.25 1.10 -17.05
N LEU A 233 -0.03 0.86 -17.31
CA LEU A 233 -0.76 1.54 -18.37
C LEU A 233 -1.91 2.36 -17.78
N LYS A 234 -2.17 3.51 -18.40
CA LYS A 234 -3.33 4.35 -18.16
C LYS A 234 -4.19 4.37 -19.41
N TYR A 235 -5.48 4.12 -19.25
CA TYR A 235 -6.51 4.37 -20.26
C TYR A 235 -7.32 5.61 -19.87
N ASN A 236 -7.47 6.53 -20.82
CA ASN A 236 -8.29 7.73 -20.67
C ASN A 236 -9.58 7.61 -21.52
N PRO A 237 -10.75 7.38 -20.90
CA PRO A 237 -12.04 7.27 -21.58
C PRO A 237 -12.43 8.46 -22.47
N LYS A 238 -12.00 9.68 -22.10
CA LYS A 238 -12.34 10.90 -22.87
C LYS A 238 -11.59 10.98 -24.19
N THR A 239 -10.33 10.55 -24.20
CA THR A 239 -9.48 10.59 -25.40
C THR A 239 -9.38 9.25 -26.11
N GLN A 240 -9.87 8.18 -25.47
CA GLN A 240 -9.74 6.78 -25.87
C GLN A 240 -8.28 6.35 -26.09
N LYS A 241 -7.33 7.01 -25.41
CA LYS A 241 -5.90 6.71 -25.53
C LYS A 241 -5.42 5.88 -24.36
N VAL A 242 -4.55 4.92 -24.67
CA VAL A 242 -3.71 4.21 -23.71
C VAL A 242 -2.32 4.83 -23.73
N SER A 243 -1.74 5.05 -22.56
CA SER A 243 -0.37 5.54 -22.39
C SER A 243 0.32 4.78 -21.27
N GLU A 244 1.61 4.52 -21.43
CA GLU A 244 2.45 3.97 -20.36
C GLU A 244 2.73 5.04 -19.29
N MET A 245 2.70 4.61 -18.03
CA MET A 245 2.98 5.42 -16.85
C MET A 245 4.41 5.16 -16.36
N LYS A 246 5.09 6.21 -15.90
CA LYS A 246 6.44 6.13 -15.35
C LYS A 246 6.40 6.34 -13.83
#